data_AF-A0A356KNB8-F1
#
_entry.id   AF-A0A356KNB8-F1
#
_cell.length_a   1.000
_cell.length_b   1.000
_cell.length_c   1.000
_cell.angle_alpha   90.00
_cell.angle_beta   90.00
_cell.angle_gamma   90.00
#
_symmetry.space_group_name_H-M   'P 1'
#
loop_
_entity.id
_entity.type
_entity.pdbx_description
1 polymer ?
#
loop_
_entity_poly.entity_id
_entity_poly.type
_entity_poly.pdbx_seq_one_letter_code
_entity_poly.pdbx_strand_id
1 'polypeptide(L)'
;MEIDYGQLKRALREVLDEQGATSDPVLAAKYQGGSLVLKPADTSLKPKEVPIEDFFKKLTRVRDQLRVLEQKVNSNEKLDAEDKRVLQGYITRSYGTLTTFNQLFRDKEDWFVGQKGK
;
A
#
# COMPACT_ATOMS: atom_id res chain seq x y z
N MET A 1 10.70 28.46 -16.28
CA MET A 1 10.61 27.13 -15.66
C MET A 1 9.14 26.76 -15.65
N GLU A 2 8.74 25.84 -16.52
CA GLU A 2 7.42 25.24 -16.45
C GLU A 2 7.44 24.28 -15.26
N ILE A 3 6.73 24.61 -14.18
CA ILE A 3 6.66 23.73 -13.01
C ILE A 3 5.69 22.62 -13.38
N ASP A 4 6.20 21.40 -13.52
CA ASP A 4 5.36 20.21 -13.68
C ASP A 4 4.52 20.03 -12.40
N TYR A 5 3.24 20.35 -12.51
CA TYR A 5 2.28 20.28 -11.41
C TYR A 5 2.18 18.87 -10.82
N GLY A 6 2.45 17.82 -11.62
CA GLY A 6 2.47 16.44 -11.17
C GLY A 6 3.72 16.05 -10.38
N GLN A 7 4.87 16.68 -10.65
CA GLN A 7 6.06 16.55 -9.81
C GLN A 7 5.92 17.32 -8.50
N LEU A 8 5.38 18.55 -8.56
CA LEU A 8 5.14 19.38 -7.37
C LEU A 8 4.19 18.69 -6.39
N LYS A 9 3.10 18.09 -6.88
CA LYS A 9 2.13 17.35 -6.06
C LYS A 9 2.76 16.12 -5.38
N ARG A 10 3.66 15.41 -6.07
CA ARG A 10 4.39 14.25 -5.52
C ARG A 10 5.35 14.65 -4.41
N ALA A 11 6.18 15.67 -4.64
CA ALA A 11 7.10 16.19 -3.63
C ALA A 11 6.35 16.74 -2.40
N LEU A 12 5.24 17.44 -2.60
CA LEU A 12 4.40 17.93 -1.50
C LEU A 12 3.78 16.76 -0.71
N ARG A 13 3.33 15.71 -1.40
CA ARG A 13 2.79 14.51 -0.78
C ARG A 13 3.86 13.77 0.03
N GLU A 14 5.09 13.67 -0.46
CA GLU A 14 6.23 13.09 0.27
C GLU A 14 6.52 13.86 1.57
N VAL A 15 6.57 15.20 1.52
CA VAL A 15 6.78 16.04 2.71
C VAL A 15 5.61 15.91 3.69
N LEU A 16 4.37 15.88 3.19
CA LEU A 16 3.20 15.65 4.03
C LEU A 16 3.19 14.23 4.61
N ASP A 17 3.67 13.23 3.87
CA ASP A 17 3.75 11.81 4.27
C ASP A 17 4.77 11.63 5.40
N GLU A 18 5.86 12.40 5.38
CA GLU A 18 6.86 12.48 6.45
C GLU A 18 6.31 13.12 7.73
N GLN A 19 5.35 14.04 7.59
CA GLN A 19 4.69 14.74 8.70
C GLN A 19 3.36 14.08 9.13
N GLY A 20 2.96 12.96 8.51
CA GLY A 20 1.70 12.27 8.78
C GLY A 20 0.43 13.01 8.30
N ALA A 21 0.58 13.92 7.34
CA ALA A 21 -0.44 14.85 6.86
C ALA A 21 -0.97 14.54 5.43
N THR A 22 -0.70 13.36 4.89
CA THR A 22 -1.31 12.95 3.62
C THR A 22 -2.75 12.50 3.79
N SER A 23 -3.56 12.76 2.76
CA SER A 23 -4.89 12.18 2.66
C SER A 23 -4.81 10.66 2.69
N ASP A 24 -5.50 10.04 3.66
CA ASP A 24 -5.64 8.59 3.74
C ASP A 24 -6.17 8.03 2.41
N PRO A 25 -5.68 6.86 1.96
CA PRO A 25 -6.22 6.21 0.78
C PRO A 25 -7.72 6.02 0.91
N VAL A 26 -8.46 6.25 -0.17
CA VAL A 26 -9.93 6.19 -0.16
C VAL A 26 -10.43 4.92 -0.81
N LEU A 27 -11.40 4.26 -0.17
CA LEU A 27 -12.08 3.08 -0.70
C LEU A 27 -12.88 3.45 -1.96
N ALA A 28 -12.75 2.65 -3.02
CA ALA A 28 -13.49 2.85 -4.25
C ALA A 28 -15.01 2.74 -4.01
N ALA A 29 -15.79 3.67 -4.57
CA ALA A 29 -17.22 3.81 -4.32
C ALA A 29 -18.02 2.50 -4.50
N LYS A 30 -17.64 1.67 -5.48
CA LYS A 30 -18.31 0.38 -5.77
C LYS A 30 -18.19 -0.67 -4.66
N TYR A 31 -17.31 -0.47 -3.67
CA TYR A 31 -17.18 -1.37 -2.52
C TYR A 31 -17.74 -0.77 -1.23
N GLN A 32 -18.13 0.51 -1.18
CA GLN A 32 -18.59 1.14 0.07
C GLN A 32 -19.82 0.42 0.65
N GLY A 33 -19.80 0.18 1.96
CA GLY A 33 -20.84 -0.57 2.68
C GLY A 33 -20.85 -2.08 2.39
N GLY A 34 -19.86 -2.58 1.64
CA GLY A 34 -19.74 -3.99 1.31
C GLY A 34 -19.04 -4.81 2.41
N SER A 35 -18.81 -6.09 2.10
CA SER A 35 -18.11 -6.99 3.01
C SER A 35 -17.17 -7.95 2.28
N LEU A 36 -16.12 -8.37 2.98
CA LEU A 36 -15.24 -9.46 2.60
C LEU A 36 -15.73 -10.74 3.28
N VAL A 37 -16.05 -11.77 2.49
CA VAL A 37 -16.53 -13.05 3.00
C VAL A 37 -15.43 -14.10 2.90
N LEU A 38 -14.96 -14.59 4.06
CA LEU A 38 -14.07 -15.74 4.16
C LEU A 38 -14.92 -17.00 4.16
N LYS A 39 -15.00 -17.65 3.00
CA LYS A 39 -15.78 -18.87 2.81
C LYS A 39 -14.91 -20.12 3.05
N PRO A 40 -15.22 -20.95 4.07
CA PRO A 40 -14.54 -22.22 4.26
C PRO A 40 -14.87 -23.20 3.13
N ALA A 41 -13.93 -24.10 2.83
CA ALA A 41 -14.19 -25.22 1.91
C ALA A 41 -15.11 -26.27 2.54
N ASP A 42 -15.03 -26.43 3.86
CA ASP A 42 -15.97 -27.23 4.65
C ASP A 42 -17.32 -26.49 4.74
N THR A 43 -18.35 -27.07 4.13
CA THR A 43 -19.70 -26.48 4.07
C THR A 43 -20.47 -26.56 5.38
N SER A 44 -19.97 -27.32 6.37
CA SER A 44 -20.55 -27.35 7.71
C SER A 44 -20.21 -26.10 8.53
N LEU A 45 -19.14 -25.38 8.15
CA LEU A 45 -18.68 -24.18 8.84
C LEU A 45 -19.35 -22.92 8.29
N LYS A 46 -19.69 -22.00 9.18
CA LYS A 46 -20.26 -20.70 8.78
C LYS A 46 -19.19 -19.80 8.17
N PRO A 47 -19.47 -19.12 7.04
CA PRO A 47 -18.59 -18.09 6.51
C PRO A 47 -18.37 -16.98 7.53
N LYS A 48 -17.16 -16.42 7.54
CA LYS A 48 -16.84 -15.23 8.33
C LYS A 48 -16.94 -14.00 7.46
N GLU A 49 -17.77 -13.06 7.87
CA GLU A 49 -17.93 -11.77 7.21
C GLU A 49 -17.09 -10.71 7.92
N VAL A 50 -16.44 -9.86 7.13
CA VAL A 50 -15.63 -8.74 7.62
C VAL A 50 -16.08 -7.48 6.86
N PRO A 51 -16.45 -6.38 7.54
CA PRO A 51 -16.73 -5.12 6.86
C PRO A 51 -15.55 -4.71 5.97
N ILE A 52 -15.82 -4.31 4.73
CA ILE A 52 -14.75 -4.05 3.77
C ILE A 52 -13.91 -2.83 4.19
N GLU A 53 -14.49 -1.86 4.88
CA GLU A 53 -13.81 -0.71 5.47
C GLU A 53 -12.78 -1.14 6.51
N ASP A 54 -13.12 -2.11 7.37
CA ASP A 54 -12.20 -2.65 8.38
C ASP A 54 -11.03 -3.39 7.72
N PHE A 55 -11.32 -4.17 6.67
CA PHE A 55 -10.28 -4.82 5.88
C PHE A 55 -9.39 -3.78 5.18
N PHE A 56 -9.98 -2.78 4.55
CA PHE A 56 -9.26 -1.72 3.83
C PHE A 56 -8.39 -0.88 4.77
N LYS A 57 -8.86 -0.59 5.99
CA LYS A 57 -8.05 0.06 7.03
C LYS A 57 -6.84 -0.78 7.46
N LYS A 58 -6.98 -2.10 7.52
CA LYS A 58 -5.84 -3.00 7.80
C LYS A 58 -4.86 -3.02 6.63
N LEU A 59 -5.37 -3.06 5.40
CA LEU A 59 -4.57 -3.04 4.18
C LEU A 59 -3.74 -1.76 4.03
N THR A 60 -4.36 -0.60 4.25
CA THR A 60 -3.69 0.72 4.23
C THR A 60 -2.62 0.83 5.31
N ARG A 61 -2.89 0.36 6.55
CA ARG A 61 -1.86 0.29 7.61
C ARG A 61 -0.63 -0.52 7.21
N VAL A 62 -0.81 -1.66 6.53
CA VAL A 62 0.33 -2.46 6.03
C VAL A 62 1.11 -1.67 4.97
N ARG A 63 0.43 -0.95 4.07
CA ARG A 63 1.07 -0.05 3.10
C ARG A 63 1.95 0.99 3.79
N ASP A 64 1.42 1.64 4.83
CA ASP A 64 2.12 2.70 5.55
C ASP A 64 3.34 2.13 6.30
N GLN A 65 3.21 0.95 6.90
CA GLN A 65 4.34 0.26 7.52
C GLN A 65 5.44 -0.10 6.53
N LEU A 66 5.08 -0.58 5.33
CA LEU A 66 6.05 -0.88 4.27
C LEU A 66 6.74 0.40 3.76
N ARG A 67 6.01 1.50 3.61
CA ARG A 67 6.57 2.81 3.23
C ARG A 67 7.59 3.29 4.25
N VAL A 68 7.22 3.26 5.54
CA VAL A 68 8.13 3.65 6.62
C VAL A 68 9.35 2.74 6.68
N LEU A 69 9.18 1.43 6.46
CA LEU A 69 10.28 0.48 6.40
C LEU A 69 11.24 0.82 5.25
N GLU A 70 10.73 1.12 4.06
CA GLU A 70 11.53 1.53 2.91
C GLU A 70 12.34 2.80 3.20
N GLN A 71 11.69 3.83 3.74
CA GLN A 71 12.36 5.07 4.15
C GLN A 71 13.49 4.80 5.14
N LYS A 72 13.24 3.99 6.17
CA LYS A 72 14.25 3.61 7.16
C LYS A 72 15.41 2.85 6.56
N VAL A 73 15.17 1.95 5.61
CA VAL A 73 16.23 1.23 4.89
C VAL A 73 17.08 2.20 4.06
N ASN A 74 16.43 3.12 3.35
CA ASN A 74 17.11 4.11 2.51
C ASN A 74 18.02 5.03 3.34
N SER A 75 17.51 5.54 4.47
CA SER A 75 18.22 6.46 5.35
C SER A 75 19.20 5.80 6.32
N ASN A 76 19.32 4.46 6.35
CA ASN A 76 20.22 3.77 7.28
C ASN A 76 21.68 3.89 6.81
N GLU A 77 22.50 4.59 7.58
CA GLU A 77 23.93 4.81 7.27
C GLU A 77 24.80 3.57 7.51
N LYS A 78 24.32 2.59 8.29
CA LYS A 78 25.07 1.38 8.64
C LYS A 78 24.94 0.26 7.62
N LEU A 79 23.96 0.34 6.72
CA LEU A 79 23.76 -0.66 5.66
C LEU A 79 24.55 -0.25 4.42
N ASP A 80 25.30 -1.19 3.86
CA ASP A 80 25.96 -0.98 2.59
C ASP A 80 24.96 -1.01 1.40
N ALA A 81 25.46 -0.71 0.21
CA ALA A 81 24.62 -0.64 -0.99
C ALA A 81 24.02 -2.00 -1.40
N GLU A 82 24.70 -3.11 -1.12
CA GLU A 82 24.21 -4.45 -1.48
C GLU A 82 23.09 -4.87 -0.53
N ASP A 83 23.29 -4.70 0.78
CA ASP A 83 22.29 -4.99 1.79
C ASP A 83 21.02 -4.15 1.59
N LYS A 84 21.17 -2.85 1.29
CA LYS A 84 20.03 -1.98 0.94
C LYS A 84 19.26 -2.52 -0.26
N ARG A 85 19.96 -2.91 -1.33
CA ARG A 85 19.35 -3.47 -2.55
C ARG A 85 18.57 -4.76 -2.23
N VAL A 86 19.14 -5.65 -1.42
CA VAL A 86 18.49 -6.90 -1.02
C VAL A 86 17.18 -6.63 -0.26
N LEU A 87 17.22 -5.74 0.74
CA LEU A 87 16.05 -5.36 1.53
C LEU A 87 14.98 -4.65 0.69
N GLN A 88 15.37 -3.70 -0.15
CA GLN A 88 14.47 -3.06 -1.12
C GLN A 88 13.80 -4.09 -2.04
N GLY A 89 14.54 -5.14 -2.44
CA GLY A 89 13.99 -6.25 -3.20
C GLY A 89 12.89 -7.01 -2.46
N TYR A 90 13.06 -7.28 -1.16
CA TYR A 90 12.01 -7.90 -0.34
C TYR A 90 10.79 -6.98 -0.22
N ILE A 91 11.00 -5.69 0.07
CA ILE A 91 9.92 -4.70 0.16
C ILE A 91 9.13 -4.64 -1.14
N THR A 92 9.81 -4.55 -2.29
CA THR A 92 9.19 -4.52 -3.62
C THR A 92 8.35 -5.78 -3.89
N ARG A 93 8.84 -6.97 -3.49
CA ARG A 93 8.06 -8.21 -3.61
C ARG A 93 6.84 -8.21 -2.69
N SER A 94 6.96 -7.69 -1.47
CA SER A 94 5.83 -7.51 -0.55
C SER A 94 4.76 -6.57 -1.10
N TYR A 95 5.14 -5.46 -1.76
CA TYR A 95 4.18 -4.64 -2.50
C TYR A 95 3.50 -5.45 -3.63
N GLY A 96 4.28 -6.27 -4.34
CA GLY A 96 3.79 -7.14 -5.40
C GLY A 96 2.72 -8.15 -4.98
N THR A 97 2.82 -8.74 -3.78
CA THR A 97 1.81 -9.71 -3.30
C THR A 97 0.48 -9.06 -2.95
N LEU A 98 0.47 -7.74 -2.72
CA LEU A 98 -0.71 -6.97 -2.33
C LEU A 98 -1.46 -6.38 -3.54
N THR A 99 -0.94 -6.48 -4.76
CA THR A 99 -1.56 -5.88 -5.97
C THR A 99 -2.94 -6.43 -6.28
N THR A 100 -3.26 -7.65 -5.82
CA THR A 100 -4.60 -8.25 -5.89
C THR A 100 -5.68 -7.33 -5.30
N PHE A 101 -5.33 -6.52 -4.30
CA PHE A 101 -6.27 -5.64 -3.62
C PHE A 101 -6.36 -4.23 -4.22
N ASN A 102 -5.62 -3.94 -5.31
CA ASN A 102 -5.60 -2.61 -5.94
C ASN A 102 -6.99 -2.11 -6.36
N GLN A 103 -7.91 -3.02 -6.70
CA GLN A 103 -9.29 -2.66 -7.06
C GLN A 103 -10.04 -1.94 -5.93
N LEU A 104 -9.62 -2.11 -4.67
CA LEU A 104 -10.24 -1.46 -3.51
C LEU A 104 -9.92 0.04 -3.42
N PHE A 105 -8.84 0.50 -4.05
CA PHE A 105 -8.46 1.90 -4.01
C PHE A 105 -9.23 2.70 -5.05
N ARG A 106 -9.73 3.87 -4.66
CA ARG A 106 -10.34 4.85 -5.57
C ARG A 106 -9.31 5.40 -6.56
N ASP A 107 -8.15 5.76 -6.05
CA ASP A 107 -7.12 6.49 -6.78
C ASP A 107 -5.95 5.55 -7.15
N LYS A 108 -5.51 5.58 -8.42
CA LYS A 108 -4.41 4.72 -8.91
C LYS A 108 -3.05 5.08 -8.29
N GLU A 109 -2.88 6.32 -7.84
CA GLU A 109 -1.67 6.78 -7.14
C GLU A 109 -1.46 6.03 -5.81
N ASP A 110 -2.54 5.47 -5.26
CA ASP A 110 -2.53 4.76 -3.99
C ASP A 110 -2.36 3.23 -4.13
N TRP A 111 -2.22 2.74 -5.36
CA TRP A 111 -2.07 1.33 -5.65
C TRP A 111 -0.73 0.78 -5.16
N PHE A 112 -0.74 -0.49 -4.75
CA PHE A 112 0.49 -1.25 -4.59
C PHE A 112 1.14 -1.45 -5.95
N VAL A 113 2.45 -1.22 -6.02
CA VAL A 113 3.27 -1.43 -7.22
C VAL A 113 4.44 -2.33 -6.84
N GLY A 114 4.43 -3.55 -7.36
CA GLY A 114 5.54 -4.50 -7.19
C GLY A 114 6.44 -4.56 -8.42
N GLN A 115 7.32 -5.57 -8.45
CA GLN A 115 8.03 -5.91 -9.67
C GLN A 115 7.02 -6.26 -10.77
N LYS A 116 7.12 -5.58 -11.92
CA LYS A 116 6.41 -6.01 -13.11
C LYS A 116 6.94 -7.39 -13.49
N GLY A 117 6.05 -8.39 -13.52
CA GLY A 117 6.37 -9.69 -14.11
C GLY A 117 6.89 -9.46 -15.53
N LYS A 118 7.98 -10.14 -15.89
CA LYS A 118 8.44 -10.21 -17.28
C LYS A 118 7.38 -10.84 -18.16
#